data_AF-A0A7X7XCR9-F1
#
_entry.id   AF-A0A7X7XCR9-F1
#
_cell.length_a   1.000
_cell.length_b   1.000
_cell.length_c   1.000
_cell.angle_alpha   90.00
_cell.angle_beta   90.00
_cell.angle_gamma   90.00
#
_symmetry.space_group_name_H-M   'P 1'
#
loop_
_entity.id
_entity.type
_entity.pdbx_description
1 polymer ?
#
loop_
_entity_poly.entity_id
_entity_poly.type
_entity_poly.pdbx_seq_one_letter_code
_entity_poly.pdbx_strand_id
1 'polypeptide(L)'
;MAKTKVATFWLEACAGCHMSFLDLDERLIDLFKKVEIVFSPIVDAKDIPDIDVGVLSGGLGNVEEVELAKKMRERCKYLVAWGDCAVFGGINCMRNFIPKDEVLREGYIETASTVNPEGVIPNEDVPELLERALPIDYEVKVDVYVPGCPPDADTIYYVFKELLAGRIPKVPSEMMRYD
;
A
#
# COMPACT_ATOMS: atom_id res chain seq x y z
N MET A 1 25.55 -14.82 0.98
CA MET A 1 24.93 -14.07 -0.14
C MET A 1 24.37 -12.78 0.41
N ALA A 2 24.34 -11.71 -0.40
CA ALA A 2 23.66 -10.48 0.01
C ALA A 2 22.15 -10.76 0.16
N LYS A 3 21.51 -10.15 1.16
CA LYS A 3 20.06 -10.25 1.36
C LYS A 3 19.35 -9.43 0.28
N THR A 4 18.15 -9.86 -0.11
CA THR A 4 17.27 -9.09 -0.99
C THR A 4 16.75 -7.87 -0.23
N LYS A 5 16.97 -6.67 -0.78
CA LYS A 5 16.50 -5.44 -0.16
C LYS A 5 15.04 -5.21 -0.51
N VAL A 6 14.21 -5.10 0.52
CA VAL A 6 12.77 -4.91 0.39
C VAL A 6 12.37 -3.59 1.04
N ALA A 7 11.51 -2.83 0.37
CA ALA A 7 10.77 -1.75 1.00
C ALA A 7 9.28 -2.03 0.94
N THR A 8 8.55 -1.65 1.98
CA THR A 8 7.09 -1.75 2.01
C THR A 8 6.50 -0.42 2.48
N PHE A 9 5.29 -0.04 2.06
CA PHE A 9 4.66 1.18 2.59
C PHE A 9 3.13 1.14 2.53
N TRP A 10 2.50 1.95 3.39
CA TRP A 10 1.05 2.18 3.44
C TRP A 10 0.73 3.47 2.70
N LEU A 11 -0.07 3.38 1.64
CA LEU A 11 -0.69 4.53 1.01
C LEU A 11 -2.05 4.77 1.69
N GLU A 12 -3.13 4.96 0.93
CA GLU A 12 -4.48 5.04 1.48
C GLU A 12 -4.90 3.62 1.94
N ALA A 13 -4.57 3.26 3.18
CA ALA A 13 -4.62 1.88 3.67
C ALA A 13 -5.08 1.77 5.14
N CYS A 14 -5.61 0.59 5.49
CA CYS A 14 -5.96 0.22 6.86
C CYS A 14 -4.87 -0.54 7.64
N ALA A 15 -3.65 -0.63 7.07
CA ALA A 15 -2.54 -1.48 7.53
C ALA A 15 -2.79 -3.02 7.56
N GLY A 16 -4.00 -3.49 7.24
CA GLY A 16 -4.36 -4.92 7.29
C GLY A 16 -3.47 -5.85 6.46
N CYS A 17 -2.98 -5.39 5.29
CA CYS A 17 -2.05 -6.18 4.46
C CYS A 17 -0.71 -6.43 5.17
N HIS A 18 -0.21 -5.43 5.91
CA HIS A 18 0.99 -5.61 6.72
C HIS A 18 0.73 -6.40 7.99
N MET A 19 -0.49 -6.41 8.52
CA MET A 19 -0.82 -7.34 9.61
C MET A 19 -0.84 -8.79 9.10
N SER A 20 -1.40 -9.05 7.92
CA SER A 20 -1.34 -10.39 7.33
C SER A 20 0.07 -10.83 6.94
N PHE A 21 0.98 -9.88 6.65
CA PHE A 21 2.40 -10.18 6.60
C PHE A 21 2.98 -10.63 7.94
N LEU A 22 2.53 -10.03 9.03
CA LEU A 22 2.97 -10.41 10.37
C LEU A 22 2.37 -11.75 10.80
N ASP A 23 1.20 -12.13 10.28
CA ASP A 23 0.60 -13.47 10.40
C ASP A 23 1.40 -14.58 9.68
N LEU A 24 2.56 -14.26 9.10
CA LEU A 24 3.54 -15.30 8.74
C LEU A 24 4.15 -15.97 9.98
N ASP A 25 4.02 -15.35 11.16
CA ASP A 25 4.47 -15.87 12.45
C ASP A 25 5.96 -16.28 12.43
N GLU A 26 6.29 -17.52 12.82
CA GLU A 26 7.67 -18.01 12.85
C GLU A 26 8.34 -18.03 11.47
N ARG A 27 7.57 -18.05 10.38
CA ARG A 27 8.13 -18.03 9.01
C ARG A 27 8.85 -16.72 8.71
N LEU A 28 8.53 -15.64 9.43
CA LEU A 28 9.27 -14.38 9.35
C LEU A 28 10.75 -14.54 9.71
N ILE A 29 11.06 -15.41 10.68
CA ILE A 29 12.44 -15.66 11.11
C ILE A 29 13.26 -16.20 9.94
N ASP A 30 12.71 -17.13 9.16
CA ASP A 30 13.37 -17.69 7.98
C ASP A 30 13.36 -16.74 6.79
N LEU A 31 12.31 -15.93 6.64
CA LEU A 31 12.25 -14.90 5.61
C LEU A 31 13.32 -13.83 5.82
N PHE A 32 13.50 -13.33 7.05
CA PHE A 32 14.49 -12.30 7.38
C PHE A 32 15.94 -12.80 7.35
N LYS A 33 16.19 -14.11 7.22
CA LYS A 33 17.53 -14.62 6.85
C LYS A 33 17.88 -14.29 5.40
N LYS A 34 16.88 -14.11 4.53
CA LYS A 34 17.02 -13.87 3.08
C LYS A 34 16.68 -12.44 2.66
N VAL A 35 15.81 -11.78 3.41
CA VAL A 35 15.29 -10.43 3.16
C VAL A 35 15.84 -9.45 4.19
N GLU A 36 16.11 -8.23 3.74
CA GLU A 36 16.37 -7.06 4.58
C GLU A 36 15.30 -6.00 4.27
N ILE A 37 14.47 -5.66 5.26
CA ILE A 37 13.53 -4.54 5.14
C ILE A 37 14.29 -3.25 5.41
N VAL A 38 14.47 -2.44 4.38
CA VAL A 38 15.28 -1.21 4.45
C VAL A 38 14.43 0.06 4.54
N PHE A 39 13.14 -0.03 4.26
CA PHE A 39 12.17 1.06 4.40
C PHE A 39 10.78 0.47 4.62
N SER A 40 10.11 0.86 5.71
CA SER A 40 8.77 0.40 6.06
C SER A 40 8.16 1.23 7.19
N PRO A 41 6.82 1.35 7.29
CA PRO A 41 6.16 1.91 8.46
C PRO A 41 6.52 1.20 9.78
N ILE A 42 6.99 -0.05 9.72
CA ILE A 42 7.39 -0.86 10.88
C ILE A 42 8.90 -0.83 11.18
N VAL A 43 9.67 0.03 10.49
CA VAL A 43 11.09 0.28 10.77
C VAL A 43 11.37 1.80 10.76
N ASP A 44 12.51 2.23 11.30
CA ASP A 44 12.77 3.66 11.51
C ASP A 44 13.28 4.44 10.28
N ALA A 45 13.60 3.74 9.18
CA ALA A 45 14.15 4.37 7.98
C ALA A 45 13.18 5.38 7.36
N LYS A 46 13.70 6.54 6.94
CA LYS A 46 12.92 7.67 6.41
C LYS A 46 13.03 7.86 4.89
N ASP A 47 14.04 7.26 4.27
CA ASP A 47 14.28 7.35 2.83
C ASP A 47 14.28 5.97 2.17
N ILE A 48 13.80 5.93 0.93
CA ILE A 48 13.77 4.74 0.09
C ILE A 48 15.10 4.65 -0.67
N PRO A 49 16.01 3.72 -0.33
CA PRO A 49 17.22 3.50 -1.12
C PRO A 49 16.89 2.73 -2.41
N ASP A 50 17.89 2.42 -3.24
CA ASP A 50 17.68 1.48 -4.34
C ASP A 50 17.46 0.05 -3.77
N ILE A 51 16.39 -0.59 -4.22
CA ILE A 51 15.87 -1.85 -3.67
C ILE A 51 15.56 -2.87 -4.75
N ASP A 52 15.52 -4.14 -4.36
CA ASP A 52 15.14 -5.22 -5.27
C ASP A 52 13.62 -5.33 -5.40
N VAL A 53 12.89 -5.22 -4.29
CA VAL A 53 11.43 -5.34 -4.27
C VAL A 53 10.81 -4.18 -3.48
N GLY A 54 9.95 -3.41 -4.14
CA GLY A 54 9.06 -2.45 -3.50
C GLY A 54 7.67 -3.05 -3.36
N VAL A 55 7.03 -2.87 -2.22
CA VAL A 55 5.68 -3.36 -1.95
C VAL A 55 4.81 -2.19 -1.49
N LEU A 56 3.71 -1.94 -2.18
CA LEU A 56 2.77 -0.88 -1.81
C LEU A 56 1.43 -1.53 -1.46
N SER A 57 0.93 -1.22 -0.27
CA SER A 57 -0.46 -1.49 0.11
C SER A 57 -1.24 -0.19 0.17
N GLY A 58 -2.56 -0.28 -0.01
CA GLY A 58 -3.41 0.91 -0.12
C GLY A 58 -3.52 1.46 -1.54
N GLY A 59 -4.56 2.25 -1.75
CA GLY A 59 -4.78 2.99 -2.99
C GLY A 59 -4.07 4.35 -2.97
N LEU A 60 -4.35 5.17 -3.97
CA LEU A 60 -3.89 6.55 -4.08
C LEU A 60 -5.07 7.48 -3.78
N GLY A 61 -5.00 8.17 -2.66
CA GLY A 61 -6.03 9.07 -2.14
C GLY A 61 -5.61 10.53 -2.16
N ASN A 62 -4.33 10.84 -1.98
CA ASN A 62 -3.78 12.20 -1.95
C ASN A 62 -2.50 12.36 -2.80
N VAL A 63 -2.03 13.59 -2.96
CA VAL A 63 -0.86 13.91 -3.81
C VAL A 63 0.46 13.30 -3.31
N GLU A 64 0.66 13.18 -1.99
CA GLU A 64 1.89 12.62 -1.41
C GLU A 64 1.99 11.11 -1.66
N GLU A 65 0.86 10.41 -1.62
CA GLU A 65 0.80 8.97 -1.95
C GLU A 65 1.17 8.70 -3.41
N VAL A 66 0.77 9.59 -4.33
CA VAL A 66 1.17 9.53 -5.75
C VAL A 66 2.68 9.71 -5.90
N GLU A 67 3.26 10.70 -5.21
CA GLU A 67 4.69 10.96 -5.21
C GLU A 67 5.48 9.77 -4.65
N LEU A 68 5.01 9.20 -3.54
CA LEU A 68 5.65 8.06 -2.91
C LEU A 68 5.55 6.80 -3.77
N ALA A 69 4.41 6.55 -4.42
CA ALA A 69 4.26 5.44 -5.35
C ALA A 69 5.26 5.56 -6.51
N LYS A 70 5.40 6.75 -7.10
CA LYS A 70 6.39 7.05 -8.15
C LYS A 70 7.81 6.86 -7.65
N LYS A 71 8.16 7.40 -6.47
CA LYS A 71 9.48 7.23 -5.85
C LYS A 71 9.80 5.76 -5.59
N MET A 72 8.85 4.99 -5.05
CA MET A 72 9.02 3.54 -4.83
C MET A 72 9.28 2.82 -6.15
N ARG A 73 8.51 3.14 -7.21
CA ARG A 73 8.67 2.55 -8.53
C ARG A 73 10.04 2.85 -9.15
N GLU A 74 10.53 4.08 -9.05
CA GLU A 74 11.84 4.48 -9.57
C GLU A 74 12.99 3.74 -8.88
N ARG A 75 12.82 3.41 -7.60
CA ARG A 75 13.85 2.81 -6.74
C ARG A 75 13.86 1.29 -6.74
N CYS A 76 12.78 0.64 -7.17
CA CYS A 76 12.66 -0.82 -7.13
C CYS A 76 12.84 -1.50 -8.49
N LYS A 77 13.39 -2.72 -8.48
CA LYS A 77 13.39 -3.59 -9.67
C LYS A 77 12.00 -4.18 -9.91
N TYR A 78 11.37 -4.69 -8.86
CA TYR A 78 10.01 -5.23 -8.90
C TYR A 78 9.09 -4.45 -7.97
N LEU A 79 7.93 -4.02 -8.47
CA LEU A 79 6.87 -3.40 -7.67
C LEU A 79 5.71 -4.37 -7.50
N VAL A 80 5.32 -4.58 -6.25
CA VAL A 80 4.22 -5.45 -5.84
C VAL A 80 3.06 -4.60 -5.32
N ALA A 81 1.88 -4.74 -5.93
CA ALA A 81 0.63 -4.20 -5.40
C ALA A 81 0.04 -5.20 -4.41
N TRP A 82 -0.12 -4.77 -3.16
CA TRP A 82 -0.54 -5.63 -2.07
C TRP A 82 -1.92 -5.28 -1.54
N GLY A 83 -2.86 -6.20 -1.76
CA GLY A 83 -4.24 -6.13 -1.31
C GLY A 83 -5.15 -5.33 -2.22
N ASP A 84 -6.46 -5.50 -2.03
CA ASP A 84 -7.48 -4.99 -2.94
C ASP A 84 -7.49 -3.46 -3.05
N CYS A 85 -7.08 -2.74 -1.99
CA CYS A 85 -6.91 -1.29 -2.09
C CYS A 85 -5.84 -0.91 -3.13
N ALA A 86 -4.70 -1.60 -3.17
CA ALA A 86 -3.64 -1.31 -4.12
C ALA A 86 -3.97 -1.85 -5.53
N VAL A 87 -4.57 -3.04 -5.58
CA VAL A 87 -4.85 -3.76 -6.84
C VAL A 87 -6.08 -3.21 -7.57
N PHE A 88 -7.15 -2.89 -6.83
CA PHE A 88 -8.45 -2.51 -7.40
C PHE A 88 -9.00 -1.17 -6.88
N GLY A 89 -8.35 -0.56 -5.88
CA GLY A 89 -8.78 0.67 -5.21
C GLY A 89 -9.50 0.42 -3.88
N GLY A 90 -10.19 -0.74 -3.76
CA GLY A 90 -10.78 -1.22 -2.51
C GLY A 90 -11.86 -0.32 -1.93
N ILE A 91 -12.02 -0.38 -0.61
CA ILE A 91 -13.05 0.37 0.14
C ILE A 91 -12.90 1.89 -0.01
N ASN A 92 -11.67 2.38 -0.24
CA ASN A 92 -11.39 3.81 -0.38
C ASN A 92 -12.09 4.41 -1.61
N CYS A 93 -12.19 3.65 -2.71
CA CYS A 93 -12.88 4.09 -3.91
C CYS A 93 -14.39 4.27 -3.73
N MET A 94 -14.99 3.85 -2.60
CA MET A 94 -16.40 4.16 -2.32
C MET A 94 -16.64 5.67 -2.18
N ARG A 95 -15.63 6.47 -1.80
CA ARG A 95 -15.78 7.94 -1.78
C ARG A 95 -15.99 8.53 -3.16
N ASN A 96 -15.63 7.81 -4.23
CA ASN A 96 -15.64 8.32 -5.61
C ASN A 96 -17.04 8.58 -6.17
N PHE A 97 -18.10 8.24 -5.44
CA PHE A 97 -19.49 8.57 -5.78
C PHE A 97 -19.92 9.94 -5.22
N ILE A 98 -19.08 10.58 -4.40
CA ILE A 98 -19.32 11.86 -3.73
C ILE A 98 -18.23 12.83 -4.20
N PRO A 99 -18.55 14.09 -4.55
CA PRO A 99 -17.55 15.09 -4.89
C PRO A 99 -16.54 15.29 -3.76
N LYS A 100 -15.26 15.49 -4.11
CA LYS A 100 -14.16 15.67 -3.17
C LYS A 100 -14.49 16.69 -2.06
N ASP A 101 -15.02 17.84 -2.45
CA ASP A 101 -15.33 18.93 -1.54
C ASP A 101 -16.45 18.58 -0.55
N GLU A 102 -17.43 17.77 -0.97
CA GLU A 102 -18.51 17.28 -0.09
C GLU A 102 -17.97 16.28 0.94
N VAL A 103 -17.06 15.38 0.53
CA VAL A 103 -16.38 14.45 1.46
C VAL A 103 -15.62 15.21 2.55
N LEU A 104 -14.86 16.24 2.16
CA LEU A 104 -14.10 17.07 3.10
C LEU A 104 -15.03 17.87 4.02
N ARG A 105 -16.12 18.45 3.48
CA ARG A 105 -17.12 19.16 4.29
C ARG A 105 -17.78 18.28 5.33
N GLU A 106 -18.20 17.07 4.96
CA GLU A 106 -18.78 16.12 5.91
C GLU A 106 -17.78 15.82 7.05
N GLY A 107 -16.53 15.48 6.68
CA GLY A 107 -15.50 15.10 7.64
C GLY A 107 -15.07 16.21 8.61
N TYR A 108 -15.08 17.48 8.19
CA TYR A 108 -14.48 18.57 8.96
C TYR A 108 -15.44 19.70 9.35
N ILE A 109 -16.69 19.70 8.88
CA ILE A 109 -17.66 20.77 9.16
C ILE A 109 -19.01 20.20 9.60
N GLU A 110 -19.57 19.24 8.86
CA GLU A 110 -21.01 18.90 8.96
C GLU A 110 -21.32 17.75 9.93
N THR A 111 -20.31 16.99 10.34
CA THR A 111 -20.45 15.93 11.35
C THR A 111 -20.98 16.47 12.68
N ALA A 112 -21.96 15.77 13.28
CA ALA A 112 -22.74 16.26 14.43
C ALA A 112 -21.91 16.63 15.68
N SER A 113 -20.72 16.05 15.83
CA SER A 113 -19.81 16.30 16.95
C SER A 113 -18.77 17.39 16.69
N THR A 114 -18.69 17.93 15.47
CA THR A 114 -17.62 18.84 15.07
C THR A 114 -17.85 20.25 15.57
N VAL A 115 -16.81 20.83 16.18
CA VAL A 115 -16.77 22.22 16.63
C VAL A 115 -15.80 22.98 15.74
N ASN A 116 -16.30 23.54 14.65
CA ASN A 116 -15.53 24.29 13.66
C ASN A 116 -16.31 25.54 13.19
N PRO A 117 -16.43 26.57 14.05
CA PRO A 117 -17.27 27.75 13.76
C PRO A 117 -16.77 28.57 12.57
N GLU A 118 -15.49 28.46 12.21
CA GLU A 118 -14.88 29.16 11.08
C GLU A 118 -15.00 28.38 9.76
N GLY A 119 -15.46 27.12 9.82
CA GLY A 119 -15.66 26.28 8.64
C GLY A 119 -14.37 25.96 7.88
N VAL A 120 -13.24 25.88 8.60
CA VAL A 120 -11.92 25.66 8.00
C VAL A 120 -11.75 24.19 7.62
N ILE A 121 -11.44 23.92 6.35
CA ILE A 121 -10.93 22.62 5.91
C ILE A 121 -9.40 22.63 6.07
N PRO A 122 -8.79 21.59 6.70
CA PRO A 122 -7.34 21.50 6.83
C PRO A 122 -6.62 21.66 5.47
N ASN A 123 -5.64 22.55 5.41
CA ASN A 123 -4.90 22.85 4.18
C ASN A 123 -3.42 23.23 4.41
N GLU A 124 -2.96 23.27 5.67
CA GLU A 124 -1.56 23.54 6.03
C GLU A 124 -0.90 22.22 6.46
N ASP A 125 0.30 21.94 5.94
CA ASP A 125 1.11 20.74 6.22
C ASP A 125 0.40 19.38 6.04
N VAL A 126 -0.67 19.36 5.23
CA VAL A 126 -1.41 18.16 4.85
C VAL A 126 -1.49 18.05 3.33
N PRO A 127 -1.36 16.85 2.75
CA PRO A 127 -1.42 16.68 1.30
C PRO A 127 -2.84 16.89 0.79
N GLU A 128 -2.96 17.50 -0.39
CA GLU A 128 -4.25 17.66 -1.05
C GLU A 128 -4.83 16.29 -1.42
N LEU A 129 -6.11 16.09 -1.08
CA LEU A 129 -6.88 14.92 -1.48
C LEU A 129 -7.06 14.92 -3.01
N LEU A 130 -6.85 13.77 -3.66
CA LEU A 130 -7.14 13.59 -5.08
C LEU A 130 -8.65 13.66 -5.32
N GLU A 131 -9.03 14.07 -6.53
CA GLU A 131 -10.43 14.10 -6.96
C GLU A 131 -11.12 12.74 -6.77
N ARG A 132 -10.39 11.66 -7.01
CA ARG A 132 -10.85 10.28 -6.82
C ARG A 132 -9.74 9.44 -6.20
N ALA A 133 -10.10 8.48 -5.36
CA ALA A 133 -9.19 7.42 -4.95
C ALA A 133 -8.96 6.46 -6.13
N LEU A 134 -7.72 6.00 -6.33
CA LEU A 134 -7.31 5.18 -7.48
C LEU A 134 -6.52 3.94 -7.02
N PRO A 135 -6.57 2.80 -7.74
CA PRO A 135 -5.56 1.77 -7.58
C PRO A 135 -4.18 2.27 -8.05
N ILE A 136 -3.11 1.67 -7.54
CA ILE A 136 -1.76 2.23 -7.73
C ILE A 136 -1.28 2.16 -9.19
N ASP A 137 -1.83 1.23 -9.98
CA ASP A 137 -1.42 1.00 -11.36
C ASP A 137 -1.92 2.07 -12.35
N TYR A 138 -2.72 3.04 -11.88
CA TYR A 138 -3.06 4.24 -12.62
C TYR A 138 -1.88 5.21 -12.74
N GLU A 139 -0.96 5.22 -11.77
CA GLU A 139 0.16 6.16 -11.70
C GLU A 139 1.52 5.50 -11.90
N VAL A 140 1.65 4.20 -11.61
CA VAL A 140 2.93 3.47 -11.71
C VAL A 140 2.79 2.06 -12.27
N LYS A 141 3.80 1.59 -13.00
CA LYS A 141 3.83 0.21 -13.50
C LYS A 141 4.01 -0.79 -12.35
N VAL A 142 3.05 -1.70 -12.17
CA VAL A 142 3.11 -2.83 -11.23
C VAL A 142 3.59 -4.08 -11.95
N ASP A 143 4.44 -4.87 -11.29
CA ASP A 143 4.95 -6.14 -11.84
C ASP A 143 4.20 -7.36 -11.28
N VAL A 144 3.77 -7.30 -10.02
CA VAL A 144 3.07 -8.39 -9.33
C VAL A 144 1.85 -7.84 -8.59
N TYR A 145 0.71 -8.49 -8.77
CA TYR A 145 -0.54 -8.15 -8.09
C TYR A 145 -0.91 -9.25 -7.10
N VAL A 146 -1.25 -8.86 -5.87
CA VAL A 146 -1.59 -9.78 -4.77
C VAL A 146 -2.96 -9.40 -4.21
N PRO A 147 -4.06 -9.93 -4.78
CA PRO A 147 -5.43 -9.59 -4.36
C PRO A 147 -5.81 -10.20 -3.00
N GLY A 148 -6.74 -9.54 -2.30
CA GLY A 148 -7.30 -9.89 -0.98
C GLY A 148 -7.42 -8.68 -0.04
N CYS A 149 -8.34 -8.70 0.93
CA CYS A 149 -8.57 -7.58 1.84
C CYS A 149 -8.51 -7.95 3.34
N PRO A 150 -7.38 -8.48 3.86
CA PRO A 150 -6.07 -8.58 3.19
C PRO A 150 -5.84 -9.94 2.50
N PRO A 151 -4.85 -10.05 1.59
CA PRO A 151 -4.41 -11.35 1.11
C PRO A 151 -3.86 -12.15 2.27
N ASP A 152 -4.15 -13.45 2.32
CA ASP A 152 -3.72 -14.31 3.43
C ASP A 152 -2.20 -14.50 3.47
N ALA A 153 -1.69 -14.87 4.64
CA ALA A 153 -0.26 -15.04 4.91
C ALA A 153 0.41 -16.07 3.99
N ASP A 154 -0.30 -17.11 3.54
CA ASP A 154 0.27 -18.13 2.64
C ASP A 154 0.45 -17.57 1.23
N THR A 155 -0.52 -16.80 0.76
CA THR A 155 -0.45 -16.07 -0.53
C THR A 155 0.71 -15.08 -0.53
N ILE A 156 0.87 -14.30 0.54
CA ILE A 156 1.99 -13.38 0.74
C ILE A 156 3.32 -14.13 0.71
N TYR A 157 3.42 -15.21 1.49
CA TYR A 157 4.64 -16.00 1.60
C TYR A 157 5.02 -16.66 0.27
N TYR A 158 4.03 -17.11 -0.50
CA TYR A 158 4.23 -17.62 -1.86
C TYR A 158 4.88 -16.56 -2.75
N VAL A 159 4.34 -15.34 -2.78
CA VAL A 159 4.87 -14.25 -3.61
C VAL A 159 6.33 -13.94 -3.26
N PHE A 160 6.64 -13.81 -1.97
CA PHE A 160 8.03 -13.59 -1.52
C PHE A 160 8.95 -14.75 -1.92
N LYS A 161 8.51 -16.01 -1.77
CA LYS A 161 9.32 -17.17 -2.19
C LYS A 161 9.63 -17.15 -3.68
N GLU A 162 8.67 -16.81 -4.52
CA GLU A 162 8.84 -16.77 -5.97
C GLU A 162 9.80 -15.65 -6.38
N LEU A 163 9.62 -14.45 -5.81
CA LEU A 163 10.51 -13.31 -6.02
C LEU A 163 11.94 -13.60 -5.57
N LEU A 164 12.11 -14.21 -4.39
CA LEU A 164 13.43 -14.63 -3.87
C LEU A 164 14.09 -15.73 -4.71
N ALA A 165 13.30 -16.49 -5.47
CA ALA A 165 13.80 -17.46 -6.43
C ALA A 165 14.04 -16.86 -7.84
N GLY A 166 13.93 -15.54 -7.98
CA GLY A 166 14.16 -14.81 -9.23
C GLY A 166 13.01 -14.91 -10.24
N ARG A 167 11.81 -15.32 -9.82
CA ARG A 167 10.62 -15.41 -10.67
C ARG A 167 9.68 -14.24 -10.40
N ILE A 168 8.94 -13.82 -11.42
CA ILE A 168 7.86 -12.84 -11.30
C ILE A 168 6.54 -13.62 -11.20
N PRO A 169 5.97 -13.81 -10.01
CA PRO A 169 4.80 -14.65 -9.84
C PRO A 169 3.54 -13.99 -10.39
N LYS A 170 2.62 -14.83 -10.88
CA LYS A 170 1.19 -14.53 -10.86
C LYS A 170 0.59 -15.34 -9.73
N VAL A 171 -0.21 -14.72 -8.87
CA VAL A 171 -0.88 -15.45 -7.78
C VAL A 171 -1.75 -16.55 -8.40
N PRO A 172 -1.66 -17.81 -7.95
CA PRO A 172 -2.52 -18.88 -8.44
C PRO A 172 -3.98 -18.62 -8.10
N SER A 173 -4.90 -19.00 -8.99
CA SER A 173 -6.34 -18.75 -8.83
C SER A 173 -6.93 -19.32 -7.53
N GLU A 174 -6.40 -20.44 -7.07
CA GLU A 174 -6.80 -21.14 -5.84
C GLU A 174 -6.35 -20.43 -4.55
N MET A 175 -5.38 -19.52 -4.68
CA MET A 175 -4.88 -18.66 -3.59
C MET A 175 -5.49 -17.25 -3.66
N MET A 176 -6.14 -16.87 -4.77
CA MET A 176 -6.76 -15.56 -4.88
C MET A 176 -8.00 -15.45 -4.00
N ARG A 177 -8.04 -14.38 -3.20
CA ARG A 177 -9.20 -13.92 -2.43
C ARG A 177 -9.46 -12.45 -2.76
N TYR A 178 -10.69 -11.99 -2.55
CA TYR A 178 -11.13 -10.62 -2.83
C TYR A 178 -11.99 -10.04 -1.69
N ASP A 179 -11.93 -10.71 -0.54
CA ASP A 179 -12.72 -10.47 0.66
C ASP A 179 -11.80 -10.31 1.87
#